data_AF-A0A2V6TR45-F1
#
_entry.id   AF-A0A2V6TR45-F1
#
_cell.length_a   1.000
_cell.length_b   1.000
_cell.length_c   1.000
_cell.angle_alpha   90.00
_cell.angle_beta   90.00
_cell.angle_gamma   90.00
#
_symmetry.space_group_name_H-M   'P 1'
#
loop_
_entity.id
_entity.type
_entity.pdbx_description
1 polymer ?
#
loop_
_entity_poly.entity_id
_entity_poly.type
_entity_poly.pdbx_seq_one_letter_code
_entity_poly.pdbx_strand_id
1 'polypeptide(L)' 'AFFRARQQHSLTGILHAAEAFSTLGDRATVEQCLRVAEGLATRSGDGDDVDRVRLTAARLAERAPAEERSGTR' A
#
# COMPACT_ATOMS: atom_id res chain seq x y z
N ALA A 1 7.61 7.45 22.25
CA ALA A 1 6.65 6.33 22.13
C ALA A 1 5.37 6.70 21.37
N PHE A 2 4.59 7.70 21.82
CA PHE A 2 3.29 8.06 21.19
C PHE A 2 3.38 8.41 19.70
N PHE A 3 4.31 9.28 19.28
CA PHE A 3 4.49 9.65 17.87
C PHE A 3 4.77 8.44 16.97
N ARG A 4 5.54 7.47 17.45
CA ARG A 4 5.83 6.22 16.73
C ARG A 4 4.57 5.37 16.63
N ALA A 5 3.85 5.17 17.74
CA ALA A 5 2.58 4.43 17.74
C ALA A 5 1.56 5.04 16.78
N ARG A 6 1.47 6.38 16.73
CA ARG A 6 0.62 7.09 15.76
C ARG A 6 1.07 6.86 14.31
N GLN A 7 2.36 6.91 14.03
CA GLN A 7 2.89 6.63 12.68
C GLN A 7 2.60 5.20 12.26
N GLN A 8 2.82 4.22 13.13
CA GLN A 8 2.52 2.81 12.88
C GLN A 8 1.03 2.57 12.63
N HIS A 9 0.15 3.19 13.44
CA HIS A 9 -1.30 3.10 13.23
C HIS A 9 -1.72 3.74 11.90
N SER A 10 -1.15 4.90 11.56
CA SER A 10 -1.39 5.56 10.27
C SER A 10 -0.95 4.69 9.10
N LEU A 11 0.23 4.07 9.22
CA LEU A 11 0.78 3.18 8.19
C LEU A 11 -0.13 1.97 7.99
N THR A 12 -0.58 1.33 9.07
CA THR A 12 -1.51 0.20 9.00
C THR A 12 -2.81 0.59 8.29
N GLY A 13 -3.39 1.75 8.63
CA GLY A 13 -4.61 2.22 7.98
C GLY A 13 -4.44 2.46 6.48
N ILE A 14 -3.31 3.02 6.05
CA ILE A 14 -3.02 3.27 4.63
C ILE A 14 -2.81 1.96 3.86
N LEU A 15 -2.14 0.98 4.45
CA LEU A 15 -1.95 -0.33 3.80
C LEU A 15 -3.28 -1.07 3.64
N HIS A 16 -4.17 -1.03 4.64
CA HIS A 16 -5.53 -1.56 4.48
C HIS A 16 -6.33 -0.83 3.40
N ALA A 17 -6.19 0.50 3.29
CA ALA A 17 -6.83 1.25 2.21
C ALA A 17 -6.30 0.81 0.82
N ALA A 18 -4.98 0.64 0.67
CA ALA A 18 -4.38 0.15 -0.56
C ALA A 18 -4.94 -1.24 -0.94
N GLU A 19 -5.07 -2.14 0.04
CA GLU A 19 -5.67 -3.46 -0.19
C GLU A 19 -7.13 -3.34 -0.64
N ALA A 20 -7.93 -2.51 0.02
CA ALA A 20 -9.33 -2.28 -0.36
C ALA A 20 -9.45 -1.73 -1.78
N PHE A 21 -8.70 -0.70 -2.14
CA PHE A 21 -8.72 -0.13 -3.50
C PHE A 21 -8.21 -1.12 -4.55
N SER A 22 -7.27 -1.99 -4.19
CA SER A 22 -6.83 -3.06 -5.08
C SER A 22 -7.96 -4.05 -5.39
N THR A 23 -8.85 -4.34 -4.43
CA THR A 23 -10.03 -5.18 -4.71
C THR A 23 -11.05 -4.51 -5.62
N LEU A 24 -11.02 -3.18 -5.71
CA LEU A 24 -11.88 -2.38 -6.59
C LEU A 24 -11.27 -2.11 -7.97
N GLY A 25 -10.02 -2.57 -8.22
CA GLY A 25 -9.30 -2.29 -9.46
C GLY A 25 -8.77 -0.86 -9.58
N ASP A 26 -8.89 -0.02 -8.54
CA ASP A 26 -8.41 1.37 -8.56
C ASP A 26 -6.90 1.44 -8.37
N ARG A 27 -6.18 1.16 -9.45
CA ARG A 27 -4.71 1.06 -9.47
C ARG A 27 -4.04 2.40 -9.12
N ALA A 28 -4.62 3.52 -9.56
CA ALA A 28 -4.09 4.86 -9.29
C ALA A 28 -4.12 5.18 -7.78
N THR A 29 -5.23 4.85 -7.11
CA THR A 29 -5.34 5.06 -5.67
C THR A 29 -4.45 4.11 -4.88
N VAL A 30 -4.32 2.85 -5.32
CA VAL A 30 -3.36 1.89 -4.73
C VAL A 30 -1.94 2.45 -4.74
N GLU A 31 -1.47 2.94 -5.89
CA GLU A 31 -0.14 3.54 -6.01
C GLU A 31 0.03 4.76 -5.12
N GLN A 32 -0.99 5.61 -5.02
CA GLN A 32 -0.97 6.77 -4.12
C GLN A 32 -0.85 6.34 -2.65
N CYS A 33 -1.63 5.34 -2.21
CA CYS A 33 -1.53 4.80 -0.86
C CYS A 33 -0.11 4.28 -0.57
N LEU A 34 0.47 3.52 -1.50
CA LEU A 34 1.82 2.97 -1.35
C LEU A 34 2.89 4.07 -1.24
N ARG A 35 2.82 5.13 -2.07
CA ARG A 35 3.74 6.28 -1.98
C ARG A 35 3.66 6.99 -0.61
N VAL A 36 2.45 7.17 -0.07
CA VAL A 36 2.27 7.79 1.25
C VAL A 36 2.81 6.87 2.36
N ALA A 37 2.55 5.57 2.24
CA ALA A 37 3.03 4.55 3.18
C ALA A 37 4.57 4.50 3.24
N GLU A 38 5.24 4.52 2.07
CA GLU A 38 6.70 4.57 1.97
C GLU A 38 7.29 5.82 2.64
N GLY A 39 6.69 6.99 2.41
CA GLY A 39 7.10 8.22 3.07
C GLY A 39 6.94 8.19 4.59
N LEU A 40 5.91 7.50 5.10
CA LEU A 40 5.73 7.31 6.55
C LEU A 40 6.74 6.33 7.14
N ALA A 41 6.97 5.19 6.48
CA ALA A 41 7.94 4.19 6.92
C ALA A 41 9.38 4.74 6.93
N THR A 42 9.74 5.53 5.92
CA THR A 42 11.06 6.19 5.87
C THR A 42 11.25 7.17 7.04
N ARG A 43 10.20 7.91 7.42
CA ARG A 43 10.24 8.86 8.55
C ARG A 43 10.22 8.18 9.92
N SER A 44 9.63 6.99 10.05
CA SER A 44 9.67 6.26 11.32
C SER A 44 11.06 5.71 11.62
N GLY A 45 11.90 5.53 10.59
CA GLY A 45 13.26 4.98 10.72
C GLY A 45 13.27 3.50 11.10
N ASP A 46 12.12 2.83 10.97
CA ASP A 46 11.91 1.45 11.37
C ASP A 46 12.01 0.54 10.14
N GLY A 47 13.01 -0.33 10.11
CA GLY A 47 13.23 -1.26 9.00
C GLY A 47 12.02 -2.17 8.76
N ASP A 48 11.32 -2.55 9.83
CA ASP A 48 10.14 -3.41 9.75
C ASP A 48 8.97 -2.71 9.02
N ASP A 49 8.80 -1.40 9.23
CA ASP A 49 7.78 -0.62 8.54
C ASP A 49 8.07 -0.53 7.03
N VAL A 50 9.36 -0.37 6.66
CA VAL A 50 9.79 -0.32 5.26
C VAL A 50 9.58 -1.66 4.57
N ASP A 51 9.99 -2.75 5.22
CA ASP A 51 9.80 -4.10 4.67
C ASP A 51 8.32 -4.45 4.54
N ARG A 52 7.48 -4.02 5.49
CA ARG A 52 6.03 -4.20 5.41
C ARG A 52 5.44 -3.50 4.19
N VAL A 53 5.84 -2.26 3.91
CA VAL A 53 5.39 -1.53 2.70
C VAL A 53 5.82 -2.27 1.44
N ARG A 54 7.08 -2.72 1.36
CA ARG A 54 7.61 -3.45 0.21
C ARG A 54 6.88 -4.76 -0.05
N LEU A 55 6.62 -5.53 1.00
CA LEU A 55 5.89 -6.80 0.90
C LEU A 55 4.44 -6.59 0.45
N THR A 56 3.76 -5.57 0.97
CA THR A 56 2.41 -5.23 0.53
C THR A 56 2.41 -4.79 -0.93
N ALA A 57 3.34 -3.91 -1.34
CA ALA A 57 3.45 -3.46 -2.73
C ALA A 57 3.65 -4.63 -3.71
N ALA A 58 4.54 -5.57 -3.39
CA ALA A 58 4.77 -6.76 -4.21
C ALA A 58 3.50 -7.61 -4.37
N ARG A 59 2.80 -7.89 -3.25
CA ARG A 59 1.54 -8.65 -3.26
C ARG A 59 0.44 -7.98 -4.08
N LEU A 60 0.33 -6.65 -4.02
CA LEU A 60 -0.68 -5.91 -4.78
C LEU A 60 -0.34 -5.88 -6.28
N ALA A 61 0.94 -5.78 -6.64
CA ALA A 61 1.37 -5.87 -8.04
C ALA A 61 1.06 -7.25 -8.65
N GLU A 62 1.24 -8.33 -7.89
CA GLU A 62 0.89 -9.69 -8.31
C GLU A 62 -0.62 -9.90 -8.53
N ARG A 63 -1.48 -9.09 -7.88
CA ARG A 63 -2.94 -9.12 -8.04
C ARG A 63 -3.44 -8.31 -9.25
N ALA A 64 -2.60 -7.44 -9.81
CA ALA A 64 -2.97 -6.59 -10.93
C ALA A 64 -3.21 -7.28 -12.30
N PRO A 65 -2.83 -8.55 -12.60
CA PRO A 65 -3.01 -9.10 -13.93
C PRO A 65 -4.31 -9.92 -14.05
N ALA A 66 -5.42 -9.24 -14.39
CA ALA A 66 -6.60 -9.89 -14.98
C ALA A 66 -7.47 -8.99 -15.89
N GLU A 67 -7.46 -7.66 -15.72
CA GLU A 67 -8.50 -6.81 -16.36
C GLU A 67 -8.20 -6.34 -17.80
N GLU A 68 -6.98 -6.51 -18.32
CA GLU A 68 -6.65 -6.12 -19.71
C GLU A 68 -7.10 -7.12 -20.79
N ARG A 69 -7.89 -8.15 -20.45
CA ARG A 69 -8.44 -9.15 -21.41
C ARG A 69 -9.95 -9.09 -21.65
N SER A 70 -10.65 -8.06 -21.18
CA SER A 70 -12.09 -7.90 -21.42
C SER A 70 -12.50 -6.52 -21.97
N GLY A 71 -11.56 -5.81 -22.60
CA GLY A 71 -11.82 -4.61 -23.40
C GLY A 71 -11.86 -4.90 -24.90
N THR A 72 -12.63 -5.90 -25.34
CA THR A 72 -13.02 -6.03 -26.74
C THR A 72 -14.43 -6.57 -26.80
N ARG A 73 -15.39 -5.65 -26.99
CA ARG A 73 -16.65 -5.84 -27.73
C ARG A 73 -17.30 -4.49 -27.96
#